data_AF-A0A8T5PL87-F1
#
_entry.id   AF-A0A8T5PL87-F1
#
_cell.length_a   1.000
_cell.length_b   1.000
_cell.length_c   1.000
_cell.angle_alpha   90.00
_cell.angle_beta   90.00
_cell.angle_gamma   90.00
#
_symmetry.space_group_name_H-M   'P 1'
#
loop_
_entity.id
_entity.type
_entity.pdbx_description
1 polymer ?
#
loop_
_entity_poly.entity_id
_entity_poly.type
_entity_poly.pdbx_seq_one_letter_code
_entity_poly.pdbx_strand_id
1 'polypeptide(L)' 'NRYVDLARKIAGKARVRMPREYKRRFCKHCYAYLRSGKNARIRTRAGRLVIYCLECKKYARIPLNSNKKP' A
#
# COMPACT_ATOMS: atom_id res chain seq x y z
N ASN A 1 6.19 8.17 -10.99
CA ASN A 1 4.96 7.91 -10.21
C ASN A 1 4.11 9.16 -9.99
N ARG A 2 3.81 9.92 -11.07
CA ARG A 2 3.25 11.29 -11.00
C ARG A 2 1.94 11.42 -10.22
N TYR A 3 0.99 10.50 -10.43
CA TYR A 3 -0.33 10.57 -9.81
C TYR A 3 -0.32 10.28 -8.31
N VAL A 4 0.53 9.34 -7.86
CA VAL A 4 0.67 9.03 -6.43
C VAL A 4 1.29 10.22 -5.69
N ASP A 5 2.29 10.85 -6.31
CA ASP A 5 2.93 12.05 -5.76
C ASP A 5 1.96 13.22 -5.65
N LEU A 6 1.14 13.45 -6.69
CA LEU A 6 0.09 14.47 -6.67
C LEU A 6 -0.94 14.18 -5.56
N ALA A 7 -1.44 12.94 -5.49
CA ALA A 7 -2.41 12.55 -4.48
C ALA A 7 -1.88 12.73 -3.06
N ARG A 8 -0.59 12.45 -2.82
CA ARG A 8 0.07 12.68 -1.53
C ARG A 8 0.22 14.17 -1.23
N LYS A 9 0.60 14.99 -2.22
CA LYS A 9 0.68 16.46 -2.07
C LYS A 9 -0.68 17.06 -1.72
N ILE A 10 -1.74 16.64 -2.41
CA ILE A 10 -3.12 17.07 -2.13
C ILE A 10 -3.55 16.63 -0.72
N ALA A 11 -3.35 15.37 -0.36
CA ALA A 11 -3.68 14.86 0.97
C ALA A 11 -2.93 15.60 2.09
N GLY A 12 -1.65 15.90 1.87
CA GLY A 12 -0.85 16.71 2.80
C GLY A 12 -1.35 18.15 2.90
N LYS A 13 -1.66 18.80 1.77
CA LYS A 13 -2.18 20.18 1.73
C LYS A 13 -3.55 20.28 2.42
N ALA A 14 -4.43 19.32 2.19
CA ALA A 14 -5.75 19.25 2.81
C ALA A 14 -5.74 18.71 4.25
N ARG A 15 -4.58 18.22 4.75
CA ARG A 15 -4.46 17.52 6.04
C ARG A 15 -5.44 16.34 6.20
N VAL A 16 -5.81 15.70 5.08
CA VAL A 16 -6.74 14.56 5.06
C VAL A 16 -5.95 13.26 5.00
N ARG A 17 -6.38 12.27 5.79
CA ARG A 17 -5.83 10.92 5.71
C ARG A 17 -6.29 10.23 4.44
N MET A 18 -5.34 9.72 3.65
CA MET A 18 -5.68 8.96 2.45
C MET A 18 -6.54 7.74 2.81
N PRO A 19 -7.68 7.50 2.10
CA PRO A 19 -8.60 6.42 2.42
C PRO A 19 -7.91 5.04 2.44
N ARG A 20 -8.42 4.13 3.28
CA ARG A 20 -7.82 2.81 3.52
C ARG A 20 -7.60 2.01 2.23
N GLU A 21 -8.51 2.12 1.28
CA GLU A 21 -8.46 1.43 -0.02
C GLU A 21 -7.28 1.89 -0.88
N TYR A 22 -7.03 3.19 -0.95
CA TYR A 22 -5.93 3.76 -1.72
C TYR A 22 -4.59 3.56 -1.01
N LYS A 23 -4.58 3.57 0.32
CA LYS A 23 -3.37 3.39 1.15
C LYS A 23 -2.64 2.06 0.91
N ARG A 24 -3.32 1.05 0.37
CA ARG A 24 -2.74 -0.27 0.05
C ARG A 24 -2.33 -0.42 -1.42
N ARG A 25 -2.74 0.51 -2.28
CA ARG A 25 -2.53 0.48 -3.74
C ARG A 25 -1.22 1.13 -4.19
N PHE A 26 -0.40 1.64 -3.28
CA PHE A 26 0.93 2.16 -3.60
C PHE A 26 1.98 1.70 -2.60
N CYS A 27 3.23 1.64 -3.04
CA CYS A 27 4.35 1.31 -2.18
C CYS A 27 4.68 2.49 -1.26
N LYS A 28 4.80 2.27 0.05
CA LYS A 28 5.16 3.33 1.00
C LYS A 28 6.62 3.79 0.92
N HIS A 29 7.45 3.10 0.13
CA HIS A 29 8.87 3.39 0.03
C HIS A 29 9.22 4.16 -1.24
N CYS A 30 8.83 3.65 -2.40
CA CYS A 30 9.09 4.30 -3.70
C CYS A 30 7.89 5.08 -4.24
N TYR A 31 6.76 5.07 -3.53
CA TYR A 31 5.50 5.71 -3.97
C TYR A 31 5.01 5.25 -5.35
N ALA A 32 5.45 4.07 -5.78
CA ALA A 32 4.96 3.45 -7.01
C ALA A 32 3.56 2.90 -6.84
N TYR A 33 2.74 3.09 -7.88
CA TYR A 33 1.42 2.48 -7.93
C TYR A 33 1.57 0.98 -8.11
N LEU A 34 1.00 0.20 -7.18
CA LEU A 34 1.11 -1.25 -7.18
C LEU A 34 0.01 -1.85 -8.05
N ARG A 35 0.40 -2.39 -9.19
CA ARG A 35 -0.43 -3.18 -10.09
C ARG A 35 -0.10 -4.66 -9.89
N SER A 36 -1.06 -5.40 -9.34
CA SER A 36 -0.99 -6.84 -9.15
C SER A 36 -0.59 -7.55 -10.45
N GLY A 37 0.41 -8.42 -10.38
CA GLY A 37 0.89 -9.21 -11.52
C GLY A 37 1.92 -8.51 -12.42
N LYS A 38 2.05 -7.17 -12.37
CA LYS A 38 3.08 -6.43 -13.13
C LYS A 38 4.25 -6.01 -12.26
N ASN A 39 4.01 -5.14 -11.28
CA ASN A 39 5.06 -4.58 -10.42
C ASN A 39 4.84 -4.87 -8.92
N ALA A 40 3.79 -5.62 -8.59
CA ALA A 40 3.47 -6.05 -7.24
C ALA A 40 3.15 -7.55 -7.19
N ARG A 41 3.80 -8.27 -6.29
CA ARG A 41 3.49 -9.65 -5.94
C ARG A 41 2.75 -9.67 -4.62
N ILE A 42 1.48 -10.04 -4.64
CA ILE A 42 0.62 -10.08 -3.47
C ILE A 42 0.47 -11.55 -3.05
N ARG A 43 0.72 -11.83 -1.77
CA ARG A 43 0.56 -13.14 -1.17
C ARG A 43 -0.23 -13.02 0.13
N THR A 44 -1.10 -13.98 0.40
CA THR A 44 -1.78 -14.09 1.69
C THR A 44 -1.17 -15.25 2.46
N ARG A 45 -0.64 -14.98 3.66
CA ARG A 45 -0.02 -16.00 4.53
C ARG A 45 -0.45 -15.79 5.98
N ALA A 46 -0.96 -16.83 6.63
CA ALA A 46 -1.28 -16.84 8.06
C ALA A 46 -2.05 -15.59 8.53
N GLY A 47 -3.16 -15.25 7.85
CA GLY A 47 -4.00 -14.09 8.18
C GLY A 47 -3.39 -12.71 7.88
N ARG A 48 -2.29 -12.66 7.11
CA ARG A 48 -1.61 -11.41 6.72
C ARG A 48 -1.48 -11.34 5.21
N LEU A 49 -1.73 -10.15 4.67
CA LEU A 49 -1.47 -9.77 3.30
C LEU A 49 -0.02 -9.25 3.20
N VAL A 50 0.81 -9.95 2.45
CA VAL A 50 2.19 -9.58 2.15
C VAL A 50 2.25 -9.07 0.72
N ILE A 51 2.59 -7.80 0.57
CA ILE A 51 2.78 -7.15 -0.73
C ILE A 51 4.28 -6.96 -0.92
N TYR A 52 4.82 -7.55 -1.99
CA TYR A 52 6.18 -7.34 -2.42
C TYR A 52 6.22 -6.42 -3.63
N CYS A 53 6.92 -5.30 -3.51
CA CYS A 53 7.12 -4.36 -4.60
C CYS A 53 8.32 -4.80 -5.45
N LEU A 54 8.11 -5.03 -6.75
CA LEU A 54 9.17 -5.46 -7.66
C LEU A 54 10.12 -4.31 -8.03
N GLU A 55 9.70 -3.05 -7.88
CA GLU A 55 10.53 -1.87 -8.19
C GLU A 55 11.56 -1.58 -7.09
N CYS A 56 11.14 -1.51 -5.83
CA CYS A 56 12.03 -1.19 -4.69
C CYS A 56 12.42 -2.40 -3.84
N LYS A 57 11.94 -3.60 -4.18
CA LYS A 57 12.23 -4.87 -3.49
C LYS A 57 11.88 -4.89 -1.99
N LYS A 58 10.98 -4.01 -1.55
CA LYS A 58 10.51 -3.94 -0.16
C LYS A 58 9.19 -4.66 0.04
N TYR A 59 9.01 -5.17 1.26
CA TYR A 59 7.81 -5.88 1.70
C TYR A 59 6.92 -4.98 2.54
N ALA A 60 5.63 -4.91 2.19
CA ALA A 60 4.60 -4.34 3.05
C ALA A 60 3.73 -5.48 3.61
N ARG A 61 3.52 -5.50 4.93
CA ARG A 61 2.73 -6.52 5.61
C ARG A 61 1.50 -5.86 6.23
N ILE A 62 0.32 -6.41 5.95
CA ILE A 62 -0.96 -5.88 6.43
C ILE A 62 -1.72 -7.03 7.09
N PRO A 63 -2.06 -6.94 8.38
CA PRO A 63 -2.93 -7.93 9.01
C PRO A 63 -4.34 -7.86 8.38
N LEU A 64 -4.91 -9.00 8.01
CA LEU A 64 -6.29 -9.10 7.50
C LEU A 64 -7.28 -9.21 8.66
N ASN A 65 -6.89 -9.87 9.76
CA ASN A 65 -7.72 -9.97 10.96
C ASN A 65 -7.41 -8.79 11.90
N SER A 66 -8.30 -7.80 11.92
CA SER A 66 -8.39 -6.81 13.00
C SER A 66 -9.42 -7.20 14.07
N ASN A 67 -9.96 -8.42 14.02
CA ASN A 67 -10.98 -8.89 14.96
C ASN A 67 -10.40 -9.81 16.06
N LYS A 68 -9.33 -9.35 16.71
CA LYS A 68 -9.06 -9.78 18.08
C LYS A 68 -9.56 -8.66 18.98
N LYS A 69 -10.84 -8.71 19.34
CA LYS A 69 -11.23 -8.25 20.68
C LYS A 69 -10.47 -9.16 21.67
N PRO A 70 -9.76 -8.62 22.67
CA PRO A 70 -9.49 -9.41 23.86
C PRO A 70 -10.81 -9.89 24.47
#